data_AF-A0A5K1CX58-F1
#
_entry.id   AF-A0A5K1CX58-F1
#
_cell.length_a   1.000
_cell.length_b   1.000
_cell.length_c   1.000
_cell.angle_alpha   90.00
_cell.angle_beta   90.00
_cell.angle_gamma   90.00
#
_symmetry.space_group_name_H-M   'P 1'
#
loop_
_entity.id
_entity.type
_entity.pdbx_description
1 polymer ?
#
loop_
_entity_poly.entity_id
_entity_poly.type
_entity_poly.pdbx_seq_one_letter_code
_entity_poly.pdbx_strand_id
1 'polypeptide(L)'
;MAQLVTADDIESLRIELAEIGRSLRSSIRGHGSSGSFRSASNVNSARTDEEDEELYWAAIERLPTFDRLRTSVFDAGNGNDGEAQQKRLVDVTELGAMERHLFIEKLIKDIAEDNKKLLWKLRERLD
;
A
#
# COMPACT_ATOMS: atom_id res chain seq x y z
N MET A 1 -38.86 -11.16 2.09
CA MET A 1 -39.04 -9.72 1.90
C MET A 1 -37.66 -9.09 1.78
N ALA A 2 -37.10 -8.98 0.57
CA ALA A 2 -35.80 -8.34 0.36
C ALA A 2 -36.04 -6.85 0.16
N GLN A 3 -35.55 -6.00 1.06
CA GLN A 3 -35.58 -4.55 0.87
C GLN A 3 -34.62 -4.18 -0.26
N LEU A 4 -35.18 -3.54 -1.28
CA LEU A 4 -34.45 -3.01 -2.43
C LEU A 4 -33.71 -1.75 -1.97
N VAL A 5 -32.39 -1.83 -1.84
CA VAL A 5 -31.54 -0.64 -1.63
C VAL A 5 -31.71 0.25 -2.86
N THR A 6 -32.19 1.48 -2.64
CA THR A 6 -32.50 2.40 -3.73
C THR A 6 -31.23 3.17 -4.11
N ALA A 7 -31.14 3.64 -5.36
CA ALA A 7 -29.95 4.34 -5.86
C ALA A 7 -29.61 5.59 -5.02
N ASP A 8 -30.63 6.21 -4.42
CA ASP A 8 -30.51 7.38 -3.56
C ASP A 8 -29.79 7.07 -2.23
N ASP A 9 -29.94 5.85 -1.69
CA ASP A 9 -29.23 5.41 -0.48
C ASP A 9 -27.71 5.29 -0.73
N ILE A 10 -27.33 4.89 -1.95
CA ILE A 10 -25.94 4.72 -2.37
C ILE A 10 -25.29 6.08 -2.64
N GLU A 11 -26.03 7.03 -3.21
CA GLU A 11 -25.53 8.41 -3.38
C GLU A 11 -25.38 9.13 -2.04
N SER A 12 -26.31 8.93 -1.10
CA SER A 12 -26.23 9.50 0.24
C SER A 12 -24.95 9.07 0.97
N LEU A 13 -24.63 7.77 0.98
CA LEU A 13 -23.40 7.24 1.57
C LEU A 13 -22.13 7.76 0.90
N ARG A 14 -22.16 8.01 -0.42
CA ARG A 14 -21.03 8.59 -1.16
C ARG A 14 -20.82 10.06 -0.80
N ILE A 15 -21.89 10.82 -0.56
CA ILE A 15 -21.83 12.22 -0.16
C ILE A 15 -21.31 12.33 1.28
N GLU A 16 -21.80 11.51 2.21
CA GLU A 16 -21.32 11.49 3.60
C GLU A 16 -19.82 11.12 3.68
N LEU A 17 -19.39 10.11 2.92
CA LEU A 17 -17.97 9.73 2.88
C LEU A 17 -17.09 10.82 2.26
N ALA A 18 -17.63 11.60 1.32
CA ALA A 18 -16.96 12.76 0.73
C ALA A 18 -16.92 13.97 1.67
N GLU A 19 -17.82 14.10 2.63
CA GLU A 19 -17.81 15.16 3.65
C GLU A 19 -16.81 14.91 4.76
N ILE A 20 -16.63 13.65 5.19
CA ILE A 20 -15.62 13.27 6.18
C ILE A 20 -14.21 13.69 5.70
N GLY A 21 -13.95 13.64 4.39
CA GLY A 21 -12.69 14.07 3.78
C GLY A 21 -12.47 15.59 3.71
N ARG A 22 -13.51 16.42 3.87
CA ARG A 22 -13.41 17.89 3.71
C ARG A 22 -12.99 18.61 5.00
N SER A 23 -13.17 17.97 6.17
CA SER A 23 -12.96 18.62 7.47
C SER A 23 -11.49 18.81 7.90
N LEU A 24 -10.51 18.28 7.15
CA LEU A 24 -9.08 18.44 7.49
C LEU A 24 -8.40 19.57 6.69
N ARG A 25 -9.13 20.30 5.83
CA ARG A 25 -8.55 21.23 4.84
C ARG A 25 -8.54 22.71 5.24
N SER A 26 -8.51 23.03 6.53
CA SER A 26 -8.46 24.43 6.98
C SER A 26 -7.30 24.68 7.93
N SER A 27 -6.06 24.52 7.46
CA SER A 27 -4.92 25.40 7.82
C SER A 27 -3.56 24.86 7.36
N ILE A 28 -3.19 24.99 6.08
CA ILE A 28 -1.77 25.15 5.69
C ILE A 28 -1.71 26.15 4.53
N ARG A 29 -1.29 27.38 4.82
CA ARG A 29 -0.92 28.40 3.82
C ARG A 29 0.61 28.43 3.71
N GLY A 30 1.12 28.37 2.48
CA GLY A 30 2.53 28.55 2.11
C GLY A 30 3.38 27.29 2.30
N HIS A 31 4.38 26.95 1.49
CA HIS A 31 5.10 27.67 0.44
C HIS A 31 5.41 26.70 -0.73
N GLY A 32 5.52 27.23 -1.95
CA GLY A 32 5.98 26.48 -3.12
C GLY A 32 7.45 26.07 -3.02
N SER A 33 7.77 24.91 -3.59
CA SER A 33 9.05 24.58 -4.24
C SER A 33 8.88 23.29 -5.01
N SER A 34 9.09 23.33 -6.32
CA SER A 34 9.16 22.17 -7.20
C SER A 34 10.30 21.24 -6.73
N GLY A 35 9.96 20.08 -6.20
CA GLY A 35 10.90 19.02 -5.88
C GLY A 35 10.80 17.91 -6.93
N SER A 36 11.74 17.86 -7.85
CA SER A 36 11.91 16.74 -8.78
C SER A 36 12.41 15.53 -7.99
N PHE A 37 11.56 14.50 -7.82
CA PHE A 37 12.00 13.22 -7.27
C PHE A 37 12.58 12.41 -8.43
N ARG A 38 13.89 12.22 -8.38
CA ARG A 38 14.69 11.52 -9.39
C ARG A 38 14.48 10.02 -9.28
N SER A 39 14.47 9.40 -10.46
CA SER A 39 14.45 7.96 -10.71
C SER A 39 15.48 7.16 -9.91
N ALA A 40 15.08 5.91 -9.66
CA ALA A 40 15.79 4.78 -9.08
C ALA A 40 17.31 4.74 -9.31
N SER A 41 18.05 4.48 -8.23
CA SER A 41 19.40 3.94 -8.29
C SER A 41 19.37 2.43 -8.03
N ASN A 42 19.63 1.68 -9.10
CA ASN A 42 19.82 0.24 -9.14
C ASN A 42 21.07 -0.14 -8.32
N VAL A 43 20.92 -0.88 -7.21
CA VAL A 43 22.04 -1.49 -6.48
C VAL A 43 21.84 -3.00 -6.48
N ASN A 44 22.49 -3.64 -7.45
CA ASN A 44 22.62 -5.09 -7.54
C ASN A 44 23.78 -5.54 -6.62
N SER A 45 23.47 -5.86 -5.37
CA SER A 45 24.34 -6.59 -4.45
C SER A 45 23.51 -7.76 -3.97
N ALA A 46 24.05 -8.99 -4.04
CA ALA A 46 23.38 -10.18 -3.53
C ALA A 46 23.01 -9.96 -2.05
N ARG A 47 21.75 -9.61 -1.82
CA ARG A 47 21.11 -9.38 -0.53
C ARG A 47 20.10 -10.50 -0.34
N THR A 48 19.94 -10.96 0.89
CA THR A 48 18.88 -11.91 1.22
C THR A 48 17.54 -11.20 1.03
N ASP A 49 16.51 -11.91 0.56
CA ASP A 49 15.17 -11.34 0.36
C ASP A 49 14.66 -10.56 1.60
N GLU A 50 15.06 -10.99 2.79
CA GLU A 50 14.72 -10.33 4.06
C GLU A 50 15.40 -8.95 4.25
N GLU A 51 16.67 -8.80 3.87
CA GLU A 51 17.37 -7.51 3.94
C GLU A 51 16.78 -6.49 2.96
N ASP A 52 16.38 -6.96 1.79
CA ASP A 52 15.72 -6.12 0.79
C ASP A 52 14.33 -5.69 1.27
N GLU A 53 13.57 -6.58 1.90
CA GLU A 53 12.29 -6.26 2.53
C GLU A 53 12.41 -5.15 3.58
N GLU A 54 13.41 -5.22 4.47
CA GLU A 54 13.66 -4.18 5.47
C GLU A 54 13.96 -2.82 4.84
N LEU A 55 14.71 -2.79 3.74
CA LEU A 55 15.01 -1.56 3.00
C LEU A 55 13.74 -0.93 2.41
N TYR A 56 12.82 -1.74 1.86
CA TYR A 56 11.55 -1.23 1.35
C TYR A 56 10.67 -0.66 2.47
N TRP A 57 10.57 -1.35 3.61
CA TRP A 57 9.80 -0.85 4.76
C TRP A 57 10.38 0.44 5.33
N ALA A 58 11.70 0.57 5.41
CA ALA A 58 12.36 1.80 5.84
C ALA A 58 12.15 2.96 4.85
N ALA A 59 12.04 2.67 3.55
CA ALA A 59 11.69 3.67 2.55
C ALA A 59 10.24 4.15 2.70
N ILE A 60 9.29 3.24 2.93
CA ILE A 60 7.89 3.59 3.21
C ILE A 60 7.78 4.43 4.48
N GLU A 61 8.48 4.07 5.56
CA GLU A 61 8.41 4.81 6.83
C GLU A 61 8.85 6.27 6.71
N ARG A 62 9.77 6.56 5.78
CA ARG A 62 10.25 7.91 5.48
C ARG A 62 9.27 8.78 4.68
N LEU A 63 8.21 8.20 4.11
CA LEU A 63 7.22 8.94 3.35
C LEU A 63 6.33 9.83 4.24
N PRO A 64 5.76 10.93 3.70
CA PRO A 64 4.69 11.66 4.36
C PRO A 64 3.51 10.77 4.77
N THR A 65 2.77 11.14 5.82
CA THR A 65 1.71 10.32 6.41
C THR A 65 0.67 9.82 5.40
N PHE A 66 0.34 10.64 4.40
CA PHE A 66 -0.63 10.26 3.38
C PHE A 66 -0.09 9.22 2.40
N ASP A 67 1.15 9.41 1.94
CA ASP A 67 1.79 8.54 0.98
C ASP A 67 2.07 7.16 1.59
N ARG A 68 2.40 7.12 2.90
CA ARG A 68 2.55 5.88 3.68
C ARG A 68 1.35 4.94 3.60
N LEU A 69 0.13 5.48 3.50
CA LEU A 69 -1.10 4.68 3.44
C LEU A 69 -1.37 4.11 2.05
N ARG A 70 -0.76 4.70 1.03
CA ARG A 70 -1.02 4.40 -0.38
C ARG A 70 0.09 3.57 -1.03
N THR A 71 1.32 3.71 -0.53
CA THR A 71 2.47 2.98 -1.06
C THR A 71 2.56 1.59 -0.43
N SER A 72 2.69 0.57 -1.28
CA SER A 72 2.95 -0.82 -0.87
C SER A 72 4.13 -1.40 -1.63
N VAL A 73 4.76 -2.43 -1.05
CA VAL A 73 5.69 -3.32 -1.75
C VAL A 73 4.88 -4.23 -2.68
N PHE A 74 5.27 -4.31 -3.94
CA PHE A 74 4.58 -5.05 -5.00
C PHE A 74 5.58 -5.93 -5.76
N ASP A 75 5.25 -7.20 -5.93
CA ASP A 75 6.06 -8.13 -6.72
C ASP A 75 5.78 -7.96 -8.22
N ALA A 76 6.74 -7.37 -8.95
CA ALA A 76 6.67 -7.25 -10.40
C ALA A 76 7.12 -8.56 -11.07
N GLY A 77 6.43 -9.67 -10.80
CA GLY A 77 6.72 -10.98 -11.37
C GLY A 77 5.51 -11.50 -12.15
N ASN A 78 5.51 -11.32 -13.47
CA ASN A 78 4.42 -11.73 -14.33
C ASN A 78 4.66 -13.14 -14.88
N GLY A 79 4.63 -14.16 -14.01
CA GLY A 79 4.36 -15.58 -14.35
C GLY A 79 5.24 -16.32 -15.36
N ASN A 80 6.14 -15.67 -16.09
CA ASN A 80 6.98 -16.27 -17.12
C ASN A 80 8.46 -16.11 -16.76
N ASP A 81 9.12 -17.26 -16.65
CA ASP A 81 10.54 -17.51 -16.88
C ASP A 81 11.55 -16.73 -16.03
N GLY A 82 11.88 -17.29 -14.86
CA GLY A 82 13.25 -17.30 -14.31
C GLY A 82 13.88 -15.98 -13.88
N GLU A 83 13.27 -14.82 -14.16
CA GLU A 83 13.71 -13.53 -13.64
C GLU A 83 13.26 -13.40 -12.19
N ALA A 84 14.22 -13.11 -11.31
CA ALA A 84 13.97 -12.85 -9.89
C ALA A 84 12.82 -11.86 -9.76
N GLN A 85 11.81 -12.22 -8.96
CA GLN A 85 10.64 -11.36 -8.71
C GLN A 85 11.13 -10.03 -8.13
N GLN A 86 11.23 -9.00 -8.97
CA GLN A 86 11.71 -7.71 -8.51
C GLN A 86 10.60 -7.04 -7.71
N LYS A 87 10.81 -6.92 -6.41
CA LYS A 87 9.96 -6.11 -5.52
C LYS A 87 10.14 -4.64 -5.86
N ARG A 88 9.03 -3.90 -5.94
CA ARG A 88 9.03 -2.45 -6.15
C ARG A 88 8.02 -1.75 -5.24
N LEU A 89 8.28 -0.50 -4.91
CA LEU A 89 7.33 0.37 -4.23
C LEU A 89 6.34 0.95 -5.23
N VAL A 90 5.04 0.78 -4.99
CA VAL A 90 3.98 1.24 -5.89
C VAL A 90 2.88 1.93 -5.09
N ASP A 91 2.37 3.06 -5.57
CA ASP A 91 1.12 3.63 -5.09
C ASP A 91 -0.05 2.75 -5.58
N VAL A 92 -0.75 2.11 -4.65
CA VAL A 92 -1.88 1.21 -4.92
C VAL A 92 -3.03 1.93 -5.62
N THR A 93 -3.13 3.25 -5.51
CA THR A 93 -4.14 4.05 -6.21
C THR A 93 -3.88 4.16 -7.70
N GLU A 94 -2.61 4.11 -8.11
CA GLU A 94 -2.17 4.17 -9.51
C GLU A 94 -2.28 2.82 -10.23
N LEU A 95 -2.48 1.71 -9.49
CA LEU A 95 -2.66 0.38 -10.08
C LEU A 95 -3.94 0.28 -10.91
N GLY A 96 -3.87 -0.50 -11.99
CA GLY A 96 -5.05 -0.90 -12.76
C GLY A 96 -6.04 -1.72 -11.92
N ALA A 97 -7.31 -1.77 -12.33
CA ALA A 97 -8.34 -2.50 -11.59
C ALA A 97 -8.00 -3.99 -11.41
N MET A 98 -7.48 -4.64 -12.46
CA MET A 98 -7.06 -6.05 -12.42
C MET A 98 -5.84 -6.26 -11.52
N GLU A 99 -4.81 -5.42 -11.67
CA GLU A 99 -3.58 -5.51 -10.87
C GLU A 99 -3.88 -5.36 -9.37
N ARG A 100 -4.73 -4.38 -9.03
CA ARG A 100 -5.17 -4.14 -7.65
C ARG A 100 -6.01 -5.31 -7.11
N HIS A 101 -6.84 -5.94 -7.94
CA HIS A 101 -7.58 -7.13 -7.54
C HIS A 101 -6.66 -8.31 -7.21
N LEU A 102 -5.75 -8.65 -8.13
CA LEU A 102 -4.76 -9.72 -7.92
C LEU A 102 -3.84 -9.44 -6.73
N PHE A 103 -3.49 -8.16 -6.51
CA PHE A 103 -2.71 -7.75 -5.35
C PHE A 103 -3.44 -8.05 -4.03
N ILE A 104 -4.72 -7.68 -3.94
CA ILE A 104 -5.55 -7.95 -2.75
C ILE A 104 -5.74 -9.46 -2.55
N GLU A 105 -5.98 -10.22 -3.62
CA GLU A 105 -6.10 -11.69 -3.54
C GLU A 105 -4.83 -12.34 -2.97
N LYS A 106 -3.65 -11.90 -3.43
CA LYS A 106 -2.37 -12.38 -2.91
C LYS A 106 -2.20 -12.09 -1.42
N LEU A 107 -2.55 -10.87 -0.97
CA LEU A 107 -2.45 -10.48 0.45
C LEU A 107 -3.37 -11.31 1.37
N ILE A 108 -4.54 -11.72 0.88
CA ILE A 108 -5.51 -12.44 1.69
C ILE A 108 -5.28 -13.95 1.67
N LYS A 109 -4.59 -14.46 0.64
CA LYS A 109 -4.37 -15.89 0.41
C LYS A 109 -3.83 -16.63 1.64
N ASP A 110 -2.80 -16.07 2.28
CA ASP A 110 -2.07 -16.74 3.37
C ASP A 110 -2.18 -15.97 4.71
N ILE A 111 -3.26 -15.21 4.91
CA ILE A 111 -3.47 -14.31 6.06
C ILE A 111 -3.35 -15.02 7.42
N ALA A 112 -3.64 -16.31 7.49
CA ALA A 112 -3.53 -17.09 8.73
C ALA A 112 -2.05 -17.24 9.17
N GLU A 113 -1.15 -17.53 8.24
CA GLU A 113 0.28 -17.69 8.54
C GLU A 113 0.93 -16.32 8.80
N ASP A 114 0.53 -15.28 8.06
CA ASP A 114 0.98 -13.91 8.30
C ASP A 114 0.58 -13.41 9.69
N ASN A 115 -0.68 -13.64 10.10
CA ASN A 115 -1.15 -13.32 11.44
C ASN A 115 -0.39 -14.09 12.52
N LYS A 116 -0.08 -15.38 12.28
CA LYS A 116 0.74 -16.18 13.20
C LYS A 116 2.15 -15.60 13.34
N LYS A 117 2.80 -15.20 12.24
CA LYS A 117 4.11 -14.53 12.25
C LYS A 117 4.05 -13.20 13.01
N LEU A 118 3.00 -12.40 12.80
CA LEU A 118 2.78 -11.15 13.52
C LEU A 118 2.66 -11.37 15.04
N LEU A 119 1.79 -12.28 15.46
CA LEU A 119 1.57 -12.58 16.88
C LEU A 119 2.82 -13.15 17.54
N TRP A 120 3.59 -13.98 16.82
CA TRP A 120 4.85 -14.50 17.32
C TRP A 120 5.89 -13.40 17.55
N LYS A 121 6.07 -12.49 16.58
CA LYS A 121 6.97 -11.32 16.74
C LYS A 121 6.51 -10.37 17.85
N LEU A 122 5.20 -10.21 18.06
CA LEU A 122 4.67 -9.41 19.16
C LEU A 122 4.99 -10.02 20.52
N ARG A 123 4.87 -11.35 20.65
CA ARG A 123 5.24 -12.06 21.87
C ARG A 123 6.72 -11.92 22.20
N GLU A 124 7.61 -12.11 21.23
CA GLU A 124 9.07 -11.99 21.41
C GLU A 124 9.51 -10.61 21.92
N ARG A 125 8.75 -9.55 21.60
CA ARG A 125 9.03 -8.19 22.06
C ARG A 125 8.51 -7.88 23.46
N LEU A 126 7.57 -8.69 23.96
CA LEU A 126 6.95 -8.52 25.27
C LEU A 126 7.63 -9.36 26.34
N ASP A 127 8.22 -10.49 25.95
CA ASP A 127 9.08 -11.33 26.78
C ASP A 127 10.46 -10.68 26.97
#